data_AF-A0A661WGM7-F1
#
_entry.id   AF-A0A661WGM7-F1
#
_cell.length_a   1.000
_cell.length_b   1.000
_cell.length_c   1.000
_cell.angle_alpha   90.00
_cell.angle_beta   90.00
_cell.angle_gamma   90.00
#
_symmetry.space_group_name_H-M   'P 1'
#
loop_
_entity.id
_entity.type
_entity.pdbx_description
1 polymer ?
#
loop_
_entity_poly.entity_id
_entity_poly.type
_entity_poly.pdbx_seq_one_letter_code
_entity_poly.pdbx_strand_id
1 'polypeptide(L)' 'MDRLEAELKHLFGADVAEQSKSLNREQILVEADAMPELADKMMRLKGNPASQRQLVQSMTKNRAAALCYWLRVA' A
#
# COMPACT_ATOMS: atom_id res chain seq x y z
N MET A 1 15.30 5.12 12.46
CA MET A 1 14.50 4.61 11.33
C MET A 1 13.05 4.89 11.65
N ASP A 2 12.33 5.52 10.72
CA ASP A 2 10.93 5.87 10.90
C ASP A 2 10.09 4.59 11.07
N ARG A 3 9.31 4.50 12.16
CA ARG A 3 8.51 3.31 12.49
C ARG A 3 7.52 2.98 11.38
N LEU A 4 6.95 4.02 10.76
CA LEU A 4 6.03 3.88 9.64
C LEU A 4 6.68 3.18 8.45
N GLU A 5 7.90 3.57 8.09
CA GLU A 5 8.61 2.99 6.95
C GLU A 5 8.95 1.50 7.18
N ALA A 6 9.29 1.12 8.41
CA ALA A 6 9.52 -0.28 8.76
C ALA A 6 8.22 -1.11 8.66
N GLU A 7 7.09 -0.57 9.10
CA GLU A 7 5.78 -1.22 9.00
C GLU A 7 5.32 -1.34 7.52
N LEU A 8 5.54 -0.31 6.71
CA LEU A 8 5.24 -0.35 5.27
C LEU A 8 6.08 -1.41 4.54
N LYS A 9 7.39 -1.50 4.82
CA LYS A 9 8.25 -2.55 4.24
C LYS A 9 7.82 -3.95 4.68
N HIS A 10 7.37 -4.11 5.92
CA HIS A 10 6.89 -5.39 6.43
C HIS A 10 5.59 -5.85 5.75
N LEU A 11 4.70 -4.91 5.46
CA LEU A 11 3.37 -5.18 4.90
C LEU A 11 3.38 -5.28 3.36
N PHE A 12 4.10 -4.39 2.68
CA PHE A 12 4.12 -4.29 1.22
C PHE A 12 5.33 -4.96 0.56
N GLY A 13 6.36 -5.27 1.35
CA GLY A 13 7.66 -5.65 0.83
C GLY A 13 8.56 -4.44 0.56
N ALA A 14 9.87 -4.65 0.68
CA ALA A 14 10.85 -3.57 0.53
C ALA A 14 10.78 -2.89 -0.85
N ASP A 15 10.69 -3.68 -1.92
CA ASP A 15 10.66 -3.16 -3.29
C ASP A 15 9.46 -2.26 -3.54
N VAL A 16 8.27 -2.67 -3.09
CA VAL A 16 7.02 -1.89 -3.27
C VAL A 16 7.07 -0.62 -2.42
N ALA A 17 7.59 -0.71 -1.20
CA ALA A 17 7.73 0.45 -0.31
C ALA A 17 8.73 1.48 -0.85
N GLU A 18 9.82 1.07 -1.50
CA GLU A 18 10.74 1.99 -2.16
C GLU A 18 10.14 2.55 -3.45
N GLN A 19 9.52 1.71 -4.28
CA GLN A 19 8.88 2.14 -5.53
C GLN A 19 7.79 3.20 -5.28
N SER A 20 7.01 3.03 -4.20
CA SER A 20 5.93 3.95 -3.87
C SER A 20 6.39 5.39 -3.62
N LYS A 21 7.66 5.63 -3.25
CA LYS A 21 8.23 6.98 -3.07
C LYS A 21 8.44 7.73 -4.39
N SER A 22 8.47 7.00 -5.50
CA SER A 22 8.82 7.51 -6.84
C SER A 22 7.64 7.53 -7.81
N LEU A 23 6.41 7.27 -7.33
CA LEU A 23 5.23 7.28 -8.18
C LEU A 23 4.96 8.68 -8.72
N ASN A 24 4.74 8.77 -10.02
CA ASN A 24 4.31 10.00 -10.65
C ASN A 24 2.79 10.18 -10.50
N ARG A 25 2.30 11.41 -10.77
CA ARG A 25 0.89 11.76 -10.60
C ARG A 25 -0.05 10.90 -11.47
N GLU A 26 0.38 10.57 -12.69
CA GLU A 26 -0.41 9.75 -13.62
C GLU A 26 -0.62 8.33 -13.08
N GLN A 27 0.44 7.71 -12.54
CA GLN A 27 0.39 6.39 -11.94
C GLN A 27 -0.53 6.35 -10.71
N ILE A 28 -0.52 7.41 -9.89
CA ILE A 28 -1.41 7.52 -8.73
C ILE A 28 -2.87 7.65 -9.18
N LEU A 29 -3.13 8.47 -10.21
CA LEU A 29 -4.48 8.71 -10.72
C LEU A 29 -5.13 7.45 -11.31
N VAL A 30 -4.35 6.62 -12.02
CA VAL A 30 -4.85 5.35 -12.59
C VAL A 30 -5.39 4.41 -11.51
N GLU A 31 -4.82 4.44 -10.31
CA GLU A 31 -5.21 3.54 -9.22
C GLU A 31 -6.12 4.22 -8.18
N ALA A 32 -6.35 5.53 -8.29
CA ALA A 32 -7.05 6.34 -7.30
C ALA A 32 -8.48 5.83 -7.04
N ASP A 33 -9.20 5.43 -8.09
CA ASP A 33 -10.59 4.96 -8.00
C ASP A 33 -10.72 3.67 -7.16
N ALA A 34 -9.66 2.85 -7.10
CA ALA A 34 -9.64 1.62 -6.31
C ALA A 34 -9.24 1.87 -4.84
N MET A 35 -8.66 3.02 -4.50
CA MET A 35 -8.10 3.28 -3.17
C MET A 35 -9.14 3.25 -2.04
N PRO A 36 -10.35 3.83 -2.17
CA PRO A 36 -11.35 3.76 -1.11
C PRO A 36 -11.74 2.33 -0.74
N GLU A 37 -11.98 1.46 -1.73
CA GLU A 37 -12.34 0.07 -1.51
C GLU A 37 -11.19 -0.72 -0.86
N LEU A 38 -9.96 -0.48 -1.29
CA LEU A 38 -8.78 -1.12 -0.72
C LEU A 38 -8.52 -0.67 0.71
N ALA A 39 -8.69 0.61 1.01
CA ALA A 39 -8.58 1.15 2.36
C ALA A 39 -9.63 0.51 3.29
N ASP A 40 -10.88 0.40 2.84
CA ASP A 40 -11.95 -0.28 3.57
C ASP A 40 -11.61 -1.75 3.85
N LYS A 41 -11.13 -2.48 2.85
CA LYS A 41 -10.69 -3.87 3.02
C LYS A 41 -9.53 -3.98 4.02
N MET A 42 -8.54 -3.11 3.92
CA MET A 42 -7.41 -3.06 4.86
C MET A 42 -7.86 -2.78 6.30
N MET A 43 -8.84 -1.88 6.47
CA MET A 43 -9.41 -1.54 7.77
C MET A 43 -10.22 -2.67 8.39
N ARG A 44 -10.99 -3.42 7.58
CA ARG A 44 -11.69 -4.63 8.05
C ARG A 44 -10.74 -5.72 8.52
N LEU A 45 -9.51 -5.74 8.01
CA LEU A 45 -8.44 -6.67 8.38
C LEU A 45 -7.54 -6.13 9.51
N LYS A 46 -7.89 -5.00 10.13
CA LYS A 46 -7.13 -4.40 11.23
C LYS A 46 -6.95 -5.41 12.38
N GLY A 47 -5.72 -5.51 12.88
CA GLY A 47 -5.36 -6.50 13.90
C GLY A 47 -4.98 -7.88 13.34
N ASN A 48 -5.07 -8.08 12.01
CA ASN A 48 -4.62 -9.29 11.34
C ASN A 48 -3.58 -8.97 10.23
N PRO A 49 -2.29 -8.81 10.60
CA PRO A 49 -1.22 -8.51 9.64
C PRO A 49 -1.02 -9.57 8.56
N ALA A 50 -1.35 -10.84 8.85
CA ALA A 50 -1.24 -11.92 7.86
C ALA A 50 -2.25 -11.73 6.73
N SER A 51 -3.51 -11.46 7.06
CA SER A 51 -4.55 -11.20 6.04
C SER A 51 -4.34 -9.89 5.30
N GLN A 52 -3.85 -8.84 5.97
CA GLN A 52 -3.48 -7.59 5.30
C GLN A 52 -2.36 -7.83 4.26
N ARG A 53 -1.34 -8.63 4.59
CA ARG A 53 -0.30 -9.03 3.63
C ARG A 53 -0.85 -9.84 2.47
N GLN A 54 -1.76 -10.78 2.71
CA GLN A 54 -2.40 -11.55 1.65
C GLN A 54 -3.19 -10.64 0.68
N LEU A 55 -3.91 -9.66 1.22
CA LEU A 55 -4.60 -8.66 0.42
C LEU A 55 -3.61 -7.89 -0.46
N VAL A 56 -2.51 -7.38 0.12
CA VAL A 56 -1.47 -6.67 -0.64
C VAL A 56 -0.81 -7.57 -1.71
N GLN A 57 -0.52 -8.83 -1.38
CA GLN A 57 0.06 -9.81 -2.33
C GLN A 57 -0.87 -10.16 -3.49
N SER A 58 -2.20 -10.01 -3.31
CA SER A 58 -3.17 -10.20 -4.39
C SER A 58 -3.24 -9.03 -5.37
N MET A 59 -2.61 -7.89 -5.05
CA MET A 59 -2.62 -6.70 -5.90
C MET A 59 -1.52 -6.75 -6.96
N THR A 60 -1.71 -5.98 -8.04
CA THR A 60 -0.59 -5.65 -8.94
C THR A 60 0.44 -4.82 -8.19
N LYS A 61 1.71 -4.88 -8.62
CA LYS A 61 2.78 -4.07 -8.02
C LYS A 61 2.45 -2.57 -8.02
N ASN A 62 1.85 -2.06 -9.10
CA ASN A 62 1.46 -0.65 -9.22
C ASN A 62 0.39 -0.28 -8.20
N ARG A 63 -0.65 -1.11 -8.04
CA ARG A 63 -1.72 -0.89 -7.08
C ARG A 63 -1.24 -0.97 -5.63
N ALA A 64 -0.37 -1.94 -5.33
CA ALA A 64 0.26 -2.05 -4.02
C ALA A 64 1.16 -0.83 -3.72
N ALA A 65 1.92 -0.35 -4.71
CA ALA A 65 2.74 0.85 -4.58
C ALA A 65 1.88 2.10 -4.38
N ALA A 66 0.78 2.24 -5.13
CA ALA A 66 -0.15 3.36 -4.98
C ALA A 66 -0.77 3.38 -3.58
N LEU A 67 -1.26 2.25 -3.09
CA LEU A 67 -1.78 2.14 -1.73
C LEU A 67 -0.72 2.45 -0.67
N CYS A 68 0.51 1.95 -0.86
CA CYS A 68 1.64 2.24 0.03
C CYS A 68 1.98 3.75 0.04
N TYR A 69 1.94 4.41 -1.11
CA TYR A 69 2.12 5.86 -1.20
C TYR A 69 1.01 6.59 -0.46
N TRP A 70 -0.25 6.23 -0.69
CA TRP A 70 -1.40 6.81 0.01
C TRP A 70 -1.28 6.68 1.52
N LEU A 71 -0.93 5.51 2.06
CA LEU A 71 -0.73 5.31 3.50
C LEU A 71 0.48 6.07 4.08
N ARG A 72 1.41 6.50 3.23
CA ARG A 72 2.55 7.33 3.65
C ARG A 72 2.17 8.81 3.77
N VAL A 73 1.24 9.28 2.94
CA VAL A 73 0.90 10.71 2.81
C VAL A 73 -0.48 11.09 3.38
N ALA A 74 -1.37 10.12 3.57
CA ALA A 74 -2.69 10.28 4.21
C ALA A 74 -2.55 10.34 5.73
#